data_AF-A0A7H1N4D5-F1
#
_entry.id   AF-A0A7H1N4D5-F1
#
_cell.length_a   1.000
_cell.length_b   1.000
_cell.length_c   1.000
_cell.angle_alpha   90.00
_cell.angle_beta   90.00
_cell.angle_gamma   90.00
#
_symmetry.space_group_name_H-M   'P 1'
#
loop_
_entity.id
_entity.type
_entity.pdbx_description
1 polymer ?
#
loop_
_entity_poly.entity_id
_entity_poly.type
_entity_poly.pdbx_seq_one_letter_code
_entity_poly.pdbx_strand_id
1 'polypeptide(L)'
;MVESSCLFFAETMGWRAINLEASPPIYHKLCQNRPDALNIHAALSDSDGSISFTHAIHPRLGQDFGNGSVAHSEAHRVELDSLGCDYETFVVPRRSYRSLIEEHGIRSLDLMVLDVEGHELAAIEGMRGSAVLPTVLCIEFGHVGLEQLTQIMAEVGYTFDTTSHANAFFLRTDKQTPHRPRSSRGAG
;
A
#
# COMPACT_ATOMS: atom_id res chain seq x y z
N MET A 1 -10.40 -16.40 -7.41
CA MET A 1 -9.81 -15.31 -8.21
C MET A 1 -9.32 -14.32 -7.18
N VAL A 2 -8.01 -14.13 -7.01
CA VAL A 2 -7.53 -13.03 -6.17
C VAL A 2 -7.54 -11.81 -7.06
N GLU A 3 -8.46 -10.90 -6.80
CA GLU A 3 -8.63 -9.68 -7.58
C GLU A 3 -7.49 -8.72 -7.24
N SER A 4 -6.69 -8.32 -8.24
CA SER A 4 -5.67 -7.29 -8.07
C SER A 4 -6.18 -6.00 -8.70
N SER A 5 -6.36 -4.96 -7.88
CA SER A 5 -6.79 -3.64 -8.37
C SER A 5 -5.81 -3.09 -9.41
N CYS A 6 -4.51 -3.27 -9.18
CA CYS A 6 -3.46 -2.84 -10.10
C CYS A 6 -3.59 -3.50 -11.49
N LEU A 7 -3.81 -4.82 -11.51
CA LEU A 7 -4.02 -5.56 -12.77
C LEU A 7 -5.31 -5.13 -13.47
N PHE A 8 -6.40 -4.99 -12.72
CA PHE A 8 -7.68 -4.55 -13.27
C PHE A 8 -7.55 -3.20 -14.02
N PHE A 9 -6.94 -2.19 -13.40
CA PHE A 9 -6.76 -0.88 -14.04
C PHE A 9 -5.82 -0.94 -15.25
N ALA A 10 -4.77 -1.75 -15.20
CA ALA A 10 -3.87 -1.93 -16.33
C ALA A 10 -4.59 -2.54 -17.55
N GLU A 11 -5.32 -3.64 -17.35
CA GLU A 11 -5.95 -4.39 -18.43
C GLU A 11 -7.21 -3.71 -18.98
N THR A 12 -8.00 -3.05 -18.12
CA THR A 12 -9.33 -2.54 -18.51
C THR A 12 -9.35 -1.04 -18.79
N MET A 13 -8.41 -0.29 -18.23
CA MET A 13 -8.40 1.19 -18.31
C MET A 13 -7.13 1.73 -18.97
N GLY A 14 -6.20 0.86 -19.40
CA GLY A 14 -4.94 1.25 -20.05
C GLY A 14 -3.98 1.98 -19.13
N TRP A 15 -4.08 1.76 -17.81
CA TRP A 15 -3.21 2.40 -16.84
C TRP A 15 -1.81 1.79 -16.88
N ARG A 16 -0.80 2.60 -16.59
CA ARG A 16 0.56 2.09 -16.36
C ARG A 16 0.67 1.59 -14.92
N ALA A 17 0.86 0.29 -14.75
CA ALA A 17 0.99 -0.35 -13.45
C ALA A 17 2.42 -0.27 -12.89
N ILE A 18 2.52 -0.02 -11.58
CA ILE A 18 3.74 -0.18 -10.78
C ILE A 18 3.37 -1.10 -9.62
N ASN A 19 4.12 -2.17 -9.43
CA ASN A 19 4.00 -3.01 -8.25
C ASN A 19 5.30 -2.94 -7.45
N LEU A 20 5.16 -2.80 -6.13
CA LEU A 20 6.26 -2.84 -5.18
C LEU A 20 6.02 -4.02 -4.24
N GLU A 21 6.94 -4.98 -4.25
CA GLU A 21 6.78 -6.22 -3.50
C GLU A 21 8.09 -6.51 -2.73
N ALA A 22 7.97 -6.82 -1.44
CA ALA A 22 9.11 -7.12 -0.60
C ALA A 22 9.43 -8.63 -0.59
N SER A 23 8.41 -9.49 -0.64
CA SER A 23 8.53 -10.94 -0.62
C SER A 23 9.21 -11.45 -1.89
N PRO A 24 10.43 -12.05 -1.80
CA PRO A 24 11.10 -12.62 -2.97
C PRO A 24 10.27 -13.67 -3.75
N PRO A 25 9.59 -14.65 -3.11
CA PRO A 25 8.80 -15.62 -3.87
C PRO A 25 7.59 -14.99 -4.58
N ILE A 26 6.94 -13.99 -3.98
CA ILE A 26 5.83 -13.27 -4.62
C ILE A 26 6.34 -12.37 -5.74
N TYR A 27 7.42 -11.63 -5.52
CA TYR A 27 8.04 -10.77 -6.54
C TYR A 27 8.38 -11.53 -7.82
N HIS A 28 8.95 -12.73 -7.68
CA HIS A 28 9.26 -13.57 -8.84
C HIS A 28 8.00 -13.93 -9.65
N LYS A 29 6.94 -14.38 -8.98
CA LYS A 29 5.65 -14.69 -9.62
C LYS A 29 5.01 -13.45 -10.24
N LEU A 30 5.14 -12.31 -9.57
CA LEU A 30 4.62 -11.02 -10.02
C LEU A 30 5.25 -10.60 -11.35
N CYS A 31 6.58 -10.73 -11.48
CA CYS A 31 7.29 -10.45 -12.73
C CYS A 31 6.85 -11.38 -13.88
N GLN A 32 6.55 -12.64 -13.60
CA GLN A 32 6.06 -13.59 -14.60
C GLN A 32 4.63 -13.27 -15.04
N ASN A 33 3.77 -12.91 -14.10
CA ASN A 33 2.34 -12.71 -14.35
C ASN A 33 1.99 -11.29 -14.81
N ARG A 34 2.87 -10.31 -14.57
CA ARG A 34 2.66 -8.89 -14.91
C ARG A 34 3.89 -8.31 -15.63
N PRO A 35 4.32 -8.89 -16.77
CA PRO A 35 5.56 -8.49 -17.44
C PRO A 35 5.53 -7.05 -17.99
N ASP A 36 4.35 -6.51 -18.28
CA ASP A 36 4.18 -5.14 -18.79
C ASP A 36 4.15 -4.07 -17.68
N ALA A 37 4.06 -4.48 -16.41
CA ALA A 37 4.12 -3.58 -15.27
C ALA A 37 5.56 -3.31 -14.85
N LEU A 38 5.80 -2.14 -14.24
CA LEU A 38 7.06 -1.90 -13.52
C LEU A 38 7.00 -2.64 -12.18
N ASN A 39 7.67 -3.78 -12.08
CA ASN A 39 7.74 -4.58 -10.86
C ASN A 39 9.05 -4.30 -10.11
N ILE A 40 8.96 -3.81 -8.88
CA ILE A 40 10.09 -3.39 -8.03
C ILE A 40 10.19 -4.33 -6.83
N HIS A 41 11.38 -4.88 -6.59
CA HIS A 41 11.67 -5.70 -5.41
C HIS A 41 12.25 -4.85 -4.28
N ALA A 42 11.39 -4.39 -3.38
CA ALA A 42 11.81 -3.67 -2.18
C ALA A 42 10.66 -3.58 -1.16
N ALA A 43 11.02 -3.45 0.12
CA ALA A 43 10.12 -3.02 1.17
C ALA A 43 10.01 -1.49 1.17
N LEU A 44 8.78 -0.97 1.12
CA LEU A 44 8.49 0.46 1.28
C LEU A 44 8.68 0.85 2.75
N SER A 45 9.42 1.91 3.02
CA SER A 45 9.68 2.40 4.38
C SER A 45 9.91 3.91 4.36
N ASP A 46 10.42 4.42 5.47
CA ASP A 46 10.82 5.79 5.75
C ASP A 46 12.17 6.21 5.13
N SER A 47 13.04 5.25 4.78
CA SER A 47 14.39 5.53 4.27
C SER A 47 14.97 4.37 3.45
N ASP A 48 16.07 4.63 2.73
CA ASP A 48 16.72 3.62 1.90
C ASP A 48 17.66 2.71 2.70
N GLY A 49 17.92 1.50 2.19
CA GLY A 49 18.89 0.58 2.77
C GLY A 49 18.52 -0.87 2.53
N SER A 50 18.70 -1.70 3.57
CA SER A 50 18.24 -3.09 3.61
C SER A 50 17.48 -3.32 4.90
N ILE A 51 16.49 -4.21 4.87
CA ILE A 51 15.66 -4.51 6.03
C ILE A 51 15.29 -5.99 6.07
N SER A 52 15.08 -6.50 7.29
CA SER A 52 14.54 -7.84 7.50
C SER A 52 13.05 -7.84 7.19
N PHE A 53 12.60 -8.78 6.37
CA PHE A 53 11.21 -8.97 5.98
C PHE A 53 10.80 -10.41 6.32
N THR A 54 9.67 -10.56 7.00
CA THR A 54 9.12 -11.87 7.38
C THR A 54 7.95 -12.22 6.49
N HIS A 55 8.07 -13.32 5.77
CA HIS A 55 7.03 -13.89 4.92
C HIS A 55 6.30 -15.02 5.66
N ALA A 56 4.98 -14.92 5.82
CA ALA A 56 4.17 -15.98 6.41
C ALA A 56 3.74 -17.00 5.35
N ILE A 57 3.83 -18.28 5.70
CA ILE A 57 3.50 -19.43 4.87
C ILE A 57 2.32 -20.14 5.50
N HIS A 58 1.14 -20.00 4.91
CA HIS A 58 -0.08 -20.59 5.45
C HIS A 58 -0.20 -22.07 5.09
N PRO A 59 -0.66 -22.96 5.98
CA PRO A 59 -0.64 -24.42 5.76
C PRO A 59 -1.46 -24.89 4.55
N ARG A 60 -2.44 -24.11 4.10
CA ARG A 60 -3.23 -24.40 2.88
C ARG A 60 -2.87 -23.56 1.67
N LEU A 61 -2.33 -22.36 1.86
CA LEU A 61 -2.10 -21.39 0.77
C LEU A 61 -0.60 -21.32 0.40
N GLY A 62 0.26 -21.93 1.21
CA GLY A 62 1.70 -21.92 1.06
C GLY A 62 2.25 -20.49 1.04
N GLN A 63 3.25 -20.29 0.20
CA GLN A 63 3.89 -18.98 -0.01
C GLN A 63 2.99 -17.96 -0.70
N ASP A 64 1.84 -18.36 -1.25
CA ASP A 64 0.90 -17.47 -1.94
C ASP A 64 -0.11 -16.82 -0.99
N PHE A 65 0.13 -16.91 0.32
CA PHE A 65 -0.76 -16.34 1.32
C PHE A 65 -0.83 -14.81 1.26
N GLY A 66 0.25 -14.16 0.82
CA GLY A 66 0.31 -12.70 0.69
C GLY A 66 0.47 -11.95 2.01
N ASN A 67 0.77 -12.65 3.11
CA ASN A 67 0.85 -12.07 4.44
C ASN A 67 2.32 -11.98 4.87
N GLY A 68 2.96 -10.87 4.52
CA GLY A 68 4.37 -10.65 4.86
C GLY A 68 4.62 -9.20 5.23
N SER A 69 5.49 -9.00 6.21
CA SER A 69 5.72 -7.68 6.80
C SER A 69 7.16 -7.52 7.24
N VAL A 70 7.62 -6.28 7.25
CA VAL A 70 8.84 -5.85 7.94
C VAL A 70 8.69 -6.04 9.45
N ALA A 71 7.51 -5.78 9.99
CA ALA A 71 7.21 -5.85 11.41
C ALA A 71 5.72 -6.11 11.65
N HIS A 72 5.31 -7.39 11.59
CA HIS A 72 3.97 -7.76 12.02
C HIS A 72 3.75 -7.29 13.47
N SER A 73 2.58 -6.70 13.74
CA SER A 73 2.18 -6.39 15.11
C SER A 73 2.08 -7.69 15.93
N GLU A 74 2.23 -7.59 17.26
CA GLU A 74 2.10 -8.75 18.15
C GLU A 74 0.74 -9.43 18.00
N ALA A 75 -0.34 -8.65 17.92
CA ALA A 75 -1.69 -9.18 17.74
C ALA A 75 -1.82 -9.95 16.42
N HIS A 76 -1.25 -9.41 15.34
CA HIS A 76 -1.26 -10.07 14.03
C HIS A 76 -0.38 -11.32 14.01
N ARG A 77 0.76 -11.31 14.71
CA ARG A 77 1.60 -12.50 14.88
C ARG A 77 0.82 -13.63 15.54
N VAL A 78 0.10 -13.34 16.64
CA VAL A 78 -0.74 -14.31 17.34
C VAL A 78 -1.84 -14.86 16.42
N GLU A 79 -2.46 -14.02 15.60
CA GLU A 79 -3.44 -14.46 14.61
C GLU A 79 -2.81 -15.44 13.60
N LEU A 80 -1.68 -15.07 13.00
CA LEU A 80 -0.95 -15.92 12.05
C LEU A 80 -0.51 -17.25 12.67
N ASP A 81 -0.02 -17.24 13.91
CA ASP A 81 0.35 -18.44 14.64
C ASP A 81 -0.88 -19.34 14.90
N SER A 82 -2.04 -18.74 15.20
CA SER A 82 -3.30 -19.48 15.41
C SER A 82 -3.82 -20.15 14.13
N LEU A 83 -3.45 -19.61 12.96
CA LEU A 83 -3.71 -20.21 11.65
C LEU A 83 -2.71 -21.33 11.31
N GLY A 84 -1.67 -21.55 12.13
CA GLY A 84 -0.62 -22.54 11.94
C GLY A 84 0.38 -22.15 10.85
N CYS A 85 0.61 -20.85 10.66
CA CYS A 85 1.57 -20.35 9.67
C CYS A 85 3.02 -20.65 10.09
N ASP A 86 3.84 -21.03 9.10
CA ASP A 86 5.30 -21.02 9.20
C ASP A 86 5.86 -19.67 8.69
N TYR A 87 7.15 -19.44 8.89
CA TYR A 87 7.79 -18.17 8.51
C TYR A 87 9.14 -18.36 7.84
N GLU A 88 9.39 -17.55 6.81
CA GLU A 88 10.70 -17.34 6.21
C GLU A 88 11.12 -15.87 6.33
N THR A 89 12.39 -15.62 6.61
CA THR A 89 12.92 -14.25 6.74
C THR A 89 13.94 -13.97 5.66
N PHE A 90 13.80 -12.80 5.04
CA PHE A 90 14.66 -12.32 3.96
C PHE A 90 15.25 -10.96 4.33
N VAL A 91 16.50 -10.72 3.94
CA VAL A 91 17.04 -9.36 3.88
C VAL A 91 16.77 -8.81 2.50
N VAL A 92 15.95 -7.76 2.42
CA VAL A 92 15.49 -7.19 1.15
C VAL A 92 15.89 -5.72 1.04
N PRO A 93 15.98 -5.17 -0.18
CA PRO A 93 16.15 -3.74 -0.36
C PRO A 93 15.01 -2.99 0.35
N ARG A 94 15.37 -1.93 1.06
CA ARG A 94 14.43 -0.99 1.66
C ARG A 94 14.50 0.30 0.85
N ARG A 95 13.34 0.89 0.55
CA ARG A 95 13.23 2.15 -0.18
C ARG A 95 12.20 3.07 0.45
N SER A 96 12.52 4.36 0.50
CA SER A 96 11.52 5.39 0.73
C SER A 96 10.62 5.57 -0.50
N TYR A 97 9.38 6.03 -0.29
CA TYR A 97 8.53 6.42 -1.41
C TYR A 97 9.20 7.50 -2.28
N ARG A 98 9.80 8.51 -1.63
CA ARG A 98 10.50 9.59 -2.32
C ARG A 98 11.60 9.09 -3.24
N SER A 99 12.47 8.19 -2.76
CA SER A 99 13.57 7.66 -3.58
C SER A 99 13.05 6.85 -4.77
N LEU A 100 11.97 6.08 -4.60
CA LEU A 100 11.34 5.36 -5.73
C LEU A 100 10.80 6.31 -6.80
N ILE A 101 10.16 7.41 -6.39
CA ILE A 101 9.67 8.44 -7.32
C ILE A 101 10.82 9.04 -8.13
N GLU A 102 11.92 9.39 -7.45
CA GLU A 102 13.11 9.97 -8.07
C GLU A 102 13.83 8.97 -8.98
N GLU A 103 14.08 7.75 -8.49
CA GLU A 103 14.78 6.66 -9.19
C GLU A 103 14.09 6.26 -10.50
N HIS A 104 12.76 6.18 -10.50
CA HIS A 104 11.98 5.76 -11.68
C HIS A 104 11.44 6.93 -12.51
N GLY A 105 11.79 8.17 -12.16
CA GLY A 105 11.35 9.36 -12.89
C GLY A 105 9.83 9.49 -12.99
N ILE A 106 9.12 9.11 -11.92
CA ILE A 106 7.65 9.15 -11.87
C ILE A 106 7.22 10.62 -11.77
N ARG A 107 6.43 11.08 -12.74
CA ARG A 107 5.98 12.48 -12.86
C ARG A 107 4.56 12.72 -12.34
N SER A 108 3.78 11.65 -12.25
CA SER A 108 2.40 11.67 -11.75
C SER A 108 2.04 10.27 -11.25
N LEU A 109 1.18 10.22 -10.24
CA LEU A 109 0.60 8.98 -9.75
C LEU A 109 -0.87 9.23 -9.40
N ASP A 110 -1.77 8.47 -10.01
CA ASP A 110 -3.22 8.70 -9.86
C ASP A 110 -3.78 8.00 -8.63
N LEU A 111 -3.43 6.72 -8.45
CA LEU A 111 -3.83 5.89 -7.31
C LEU A 111 -2.62 5.17 -6.74
N MET A 112 -2.58 5.07 -5.41
CA MET A 112 -1.72 4.13 -4.70
C MET A 112 -2.56 3.36 -3.69
N VAL A 113 -2.42 2.04 -3.71
CA VAL A 113 -2.97 1.13 -2.71
C VAL A 113 -1.82 0.72 -1.80
N LEU A 114 -1.94 1.00 -0.50
CA LEU A 114 -0.94 0.70 0.52
C LEU A 114 -1.49 -0.33 1.49
N ASP A 115 -0.89 -1.50 1.46
CA ASP A 115 -1.15 -2.63 2.34
C ASP A 115 0.21 -3.30 2.57
N VAL A 116 0.81 -3.05 3.72
CA VAL A 116 2.17 -3.50 4.07
C VAL A 116 2.19 -4.19 5.44
N GLU A 117 1.03 -4.68 5.87
CA GLU A 117 0.83 -5.54 7.03
C GLU A 117 1.50 -4.99 8.31
N GLY A 118 1.22 -3.72 8.63
CA GLY A 118 1.64 -3.07 9.88
C GLY A 118 2.80 -2.09 9.75
N HIS A 119 3.36 -1.91 8.55
CA HIS A 119 4.46 -0.97 8.28
C HIS A 119 3.99 0.34 7.61
N GLU A 120 2.69 0.63 7.66
CA GLU A 120 2.07 1.75 6.93
C GLU A 120 2.64 3.10 7.37
N LEU A 121 2.84 3.30 8.69
CA LEU A 121 3.33 4.58 9.22
C LEU A 121 4.72 4.92 8.71
N ALA A 122 5.63 3.94 8.65
CA ALA A 122 6.97 4.15 8.11
C ALA A 122 6.93 4.42 6.60
N ALA A 123 6.09 3.68 5.86
CA ALA A 123 5.87 3.93 4.44
C ALA A 123 5.34 5.35 4.18
N ILE A 124 4.38 5.82 4.97
CA ILE A 124 3.81 7.17 4.90
C ILE A 124 4.87 8.23 5.23
N GLU A 125 5.71 8.00 6.25
CA GLU A 125 6.81 8.92 6.57
C GLU A 125 7.79 9.07 5.40
N GLY A 126 8.08 7.97 4.69
CA GLY A 126 8.92 7.98 3.49
C GLY A 126 8.35 8.76 2.30
N MET A 127 7.08 9.19 2.37
CA MET A 127 6.44 10.06 1.37
C MET A 127 6.75 11.54 1.60
N ARG A 128 7.14 11.94 2.82
CA ARG A 128 7.32 13.35 3.17
C ARG A 128 8.41 14.00 2.31
N GLY A 129 8.07 15.17 1.78
CA GLY A 129 8.97 15.93 0.90
C GLY A 129 9.15 15.35 -0.51
N SER A 130 8.39 14.32 -0.89
CA SER A 130 8.36 13.85 -2.28
C SER A 130 7.75 14.90 -3.21
N ALA A 131 8.34 15.08 -4.39
CA ALA A 131 7.87 16.02 -5.41
C ALA A 131 6.57 15.57 -6.09
N VAL A 132 6.32 14.26 -6.12
CA VAL A 132 5.08 13.66 -6.64
C VAL A 132 4.45 12.88 -5.51
N LEU A 133 3.15 13.05 -5.35
CA LEU A 133 2.32 12.30 -4.39
C LEU A 133 1.11 11.72 -5.14
N PRO A 134 0.52 10.60 -4.69
CA PRO A 134 -0.65 10.04 -5.37
C PRO A 134 -1.86 10.97 -5.29
N THR A 135 -2.69 11.04 -6.33
CA THR A 135 -3.94 11.82 -6.24
C THR A 135 -4.90 11.18 -5.24
N VAL A 136 -5.06 9.86 -5.31
CA VAL A 136 -5.86 9.06 -4.36
C VAL A 136 -4.95 8.06 -3.65
N LEU A 137 -5.12 7.96 -2.34
CA LEU A 137 -4.51 6.92 -1.51
C LEU A 137 -5.61 6.02 -0.96
N CYS A 138 -5.44 4.71 -1.12
CA CYS A 138 -6.22 3.68 -0.45
C CYS A 138 -5.28 2.96 0.51
N ILE A 139 -5.54 3.04 1.81
CA ILE A 139 -4.64 2.51 2.83
C ILE A 139 -5.42 1.55 3.71
N GLU A 140 -4.88 0.34 3.93
CA GLU A 140 -5.42 -0.55 4.94
C GLU A 140 -5.18 0.06 6.33
N PHE A 141 -6.24 0.20 7.13
CA PHE A 141 -6.14 0.83 8.45
C PHE A 141 -6.22 -0.16 9.61
N GLY A 142 -6.28 -1.47 9.35
CA GLY A 142 -6.47 -2.50 10.39
C GLY A 142 -5.40 -2.45 11.49
N HIS A 143 -4.15 -2.21 11.09
CA HIS A 143 -2.99 -2.18 12.00
C HIS A 143 -2.79 -0.86 12.74
N VAL A 144 -3.19 0.26 12.13
CA VAL A 144 -2.94 1.63 12.65
C VAL A 144 -4.18 2.21 13.35
N GLY A 145 -5.37 1.85 12.89
CA GLY A 145 -6.63 2.47 13.28
C GLY A 145 -6.93 3.73 12.46
N LEU A 146 -8.21 3.92 12.14
CA LEU A 146 -8.69 4.99 11.25
C LEU A 146 -8.41 6.40 11.79
N GLU A 147 -8.58 6.62 13.09
CA GLU A 147 -8.41 7.94 13.72
C GLU A 147 -6.96 8.42 13.59
N GLN A 148 -6.01 7.60 14.04
CA GLN A 148 -4.59 7.90 13.97
C GLN A 148 -4.14 8.07 12.51
N LEU A 149 -4.56 7.16 11.62
CA LEU A 149 -4.24 7.26 10.20
C LEU A 149 -4.74 8.59 9.61
N THR A 150 -5.97 9.00 9.92
CA THR A 150 -6.55 10.26 9.44
C THR A 150 -5.76 11.49 9.89
N GLN A 151 -5.32 11.51 11.15
CA GLN A 151 -4.50 12.60 11.68
C GLN A 151 -3.17 12.72 10.94
N ILE A 152 -2.46 11.61 10.75
CA ILE A 152 -1.17 11.59 10.06
C ILE A 152 -1.32 11.98 8.60
N MET A 153 -2.33 11.45 7.90
CA MET A 153 -2.57 11.78 6.50
C MET A 153 -2.87 13.28 6.28
N ALA A 154 -3.54 13.93 7.23
CA ALA A 154 -3.74 15.39 7.20
C ALA A 154 -2.41 16.16 7.17
N GLU A 155 -1.42 15.72 7.94
CA GLU A 155 -0.08 16.33 7.96
C GLU A 155 0.73 16.10 6.67
N VAL A 156 0.40 15.06 5.91
CA VAL A 156 1.04 14.73 4.62
C VAL A 156 0.30 15.38 3.44
N GLY A 157 -0.75 16.17 3.70
CA GLY A 157 -1.49 16.92 2.69
C GLY A 157 -2.63 16.15 2.03
N TYR A 158 -3.26 15.25 2.80
CA TYR A 158 -4.42 14.48 2.39
C TYR A 158 -5.64 14.78 3.25
N THR A 159 -6.82 14.60 2.68
CA THR A 159 -8.09 14.64 3.40
C THR A 159 -8.77 13.28 3.30
N PHE A 160 -9.30 12.80 4.42
CA PHE A 160 -10.12 11.61 4.46
C PHE A 160 -11.41 11.79 3.65
N ASP A 161 -11.77 10.79 2.84
CA ASP A 161 -12.98 10.78 2.03
C ASP A 161 -14.00 9.75 2.55
N THR A 162 -13.64 8.46 2.53
CA THR A 162 -14.54 7.37 2.91
C THR A 162 -13.77 6.12 3.36
N THR A 163 -14.49 5.12 3.86
CA THR A 163 -13.98 3.77 4.08
C THR A 163 -14.73 2.74 3.22
N SER A 164 -14.06 1.63 2.91
CA SER A 164 -14.69 0.42 2.40
C SER A 164 -13.96 -0.79 2.98
N HIS A 165 -14.68 -1.62 3.74
CA HIS A 165 -14.08 -2.72 4.50
C HIS A 165 -12.91 -2.23 5.38
N ALA A 166 -11.74 -2.87 5.29
CA ALA A 166 -10.53 -2.49 6.04
C ALA A 166 -9.74 -1.34 5.39
N ASN A 167 -10.25 -0.71 4.33
CA ASN A 167 -9.55 0.32 3.58
C ASN A 167 -10.12 1.73 3.82
N ALA A 168 -9.23 2.69 4.01
CA ALA A 168 -9.53 4.11 4.09
C ALA A 168 -9.04 4.82 2.83
N PHE A 169 -9.89 5.68 2.27
CA PHE A 169 -9.62 6.45 1.06
C PHE A 169 -9.32 7.90 1.42
N PHE A 170 -8.25 8.41 0.85
CA PHE A 170 -7.76 9.76 1.04
C PHE A 170 -7.54 10.45 -0.30
N LEU A 171 -7.95 11.71 -0.40
CA LEU A 171 -7.74 12.55 -1.57
C LEU A 171 -6.69 13.61 -1.25
N ARG A 172 -5.74 13.81 -2.17
CA ARG A 172 -4.74 14.88 -2.02
C ARG A 172 -5.45 16.24 -1.95
N THR A 173 -5.14 17.04 -0.94
CA THR A 173 -5.92 18.23 -0.57
C THR A 173 -6.00 19.26 -1.70
N ASP A 174 -4.96 19.40 -2.53
CA ASP A 174 -4.93 20.30 -3.69
C ASP A 174 -5.83 19.85 -4.87
N LYS A 175 -6.31 18.60 -4.85
CA LYS A 175 -7.20 18.01 -5.87
C LYS A 175 -8.65 17.96 -5.44
N GLN A 176 -9.00 18.43 -4.23
CA GLN A 176 -10.39 18.63 -3.87
C GLN A 176 -11.02 19.71 -4.75
N THR A 177 -12.02 19.33 -5.54
CA THR A 177 -12.98 20.30 -6.05
C THR A 177 -13.78 20.85 -4.87
N PRO A 178 -13.98 22.19 -4.76
CA PRO A 178 -14.82 22.75 -3.72
C PRO A 178 -16.19 22.08 -3.73
N HIS A 179 -16.56 21.45 -2.62
CA HIS A 179 -17.85 20.79 -2.51
C HIS A 179 -18.95 21.84 -2.73
N ARG A 180 -19.68 21.74 -3.86
CA ARG A 180 -20.94 22.47 -4.00
C ARG A 180 -21.91 21.79 -3.02
N PRO A 181 -22.45 22.51 -2.01
CA PRO A 181 -23.36 21.88 -1.06
C PRO A 181 -24.52 21.24 -1.83
N ARG A 182 -24.79 19.96 -1.55
CA ARG A 182 -26.02 19.31 -2.04
C ARG A 182 -27.18 20.12 -1.49
N SER A 183 -27.94 20.78 -2.36
CA SER A 183 -29.18 21.41 -1.96
C SER A 183 -30.08 20.32 -1.38
N SER A 184 -30.43 20.47 -0.11
CA SER A 184 -31.52 19.74 0.49
C SER A 184 -32.77 20.03 -0.33
N ARG A 185 -33.20 19.08 -1.17
CA ARG A 185 -34.56 19.09 -1.70
C ARG A 185 -35.46 18.93 -0.47
N GLY A 186 -36.14 20.02 -0.12
CA GLY A 186 -37.16 20.02 0.91
C GLY A 186 -38.21 18.96 0.57
N ALA A 187 -38.60 18.20 1.57
CA ALA A 187 -39.86 17.48 1.56
C ALA A 187 -40.99 18.52 1.46
N GLY A 188 -41.78 18.41 0.40
CA GLY A 188 -43.09 19.01 0.23
C GLY A 188 -44.04 17.91 -0.20
#